data_AF-A0A7V3WLM4-F1
#
_entry.id   AF-A0A7V3WLM4-F1
#
_cell.length_a   1.000
_cell.length_b   1.000
_cell.length_c   1.000
_cell.angle_alpha   90.00
_cell.angle_beta   90.00
_cell.angle_gamma   90.00
#
_symmetry.space_group_name_H-M   'P 1'
#
loop_
_entity.id
_entity.type
_entity.pdbx_description
1 polymer ?
#
loop_
_entity_poly.entity_id
_entity_poly.type
_entity_poly.pdbx_seq_one_letter_code
_entity_poly.pdbx_strand_id
1 'polypeptide(L)' 'DLIELTVQNSKAEADAKAYELSAVMKALEGINPNVIQSLASIGMQPNKLIAIAFQELAEKAGQIGQLNISPDLLQELMKE' A
#
# COMPACT_ATOMS: atom_id res chain seq x y z
N ASP A 1 28.01 18.61 -21.20
CA ASP A 1 27.87 17.45 -22.11
C ASP A 1 27.50 16.15 -21.38
N LEU A 2 28.37 15.51 -20.60
CA LEU A 2 28.03 14.26 -19.89
C LEU A 2 26.89 14.40 -18.86
N ILE A 3 26.86 15.48 -18.09
CA ILE A 3 25.80 15.75 -17.11
C ILE A 3 24.45 15.96 -17.79
N GLU A 4 24.45 16.63 -18.94
CA GLU A 4 23.25 16.91 -19.74
C GLU A 4 22.67 15.63 -20.33
N LEU A 5 23.54 14.75 -20.84
CA LEU A 5 23.14 13.43 -21.32
C LEU A 5 22.59 12.55 -20.18
N THR A 6 23.20 12.58 -19.00
CA THR A 6 22.69 11.87 -17.81
C THR A 6 21.31 12.38 -17.39
N VAL A 7 21.09 13.69 -17.42
CA VAL A 7 19.78 14.30 -17.09
C VAL A 7 18.74 13.91 -18.14
N GLN A 8 19.08 13.93 -19.44
CA GLN A 8 18.18 13.50 -20.50
C GLN A 8 17.83 12.00 -20.40
N ASN A 9 18.81 11.15 -20.13
CA ASN A 9 18.58 9.72 -19.92
C ASN A 9 17.70 9.46 -18.69
N SER A 10 17.99 10.12 -17.56
CA SER A 10 17.17 9.98 -16.35
C SER A 10 15.73 10.44 -16.57
N LYS A 11 15.53 11.52 -17.34
CA LYS A 11 14.20 11.99 -17.72
C LYS A 11 13.48 10.98 -18.61
N ALA A 12 14.15 10.46 -19.63
CA ALA A 12 13.57 9.45 -20.51
C ALA A 12 13.20 8.15 -19.76
N GLU A 13 14.03 7.71 -18.81
CA GLU A 13 13.73 6.59 -17.93
C GLU A 13 12.53 6.87 -17.01
N ALA A 14 12.44 8.08 -16.46
CA ALA A 14 11.31 8.48 -15.63
C ALA A 14 10.02 8.52 -16.45
N ASP A 15 10.06 9.07 -17.67
CA ASP A 15 8.92 9.12 -18.60
C ASP A 15 8.46 7.71 -19.00
N ALA A 16 9.40 6.79 -19.26
CA ALA A 16 9.09 5.39 -19.54
C ALA A 16 8.40 4.70 -18.35
N LYS A 17 8.93 4.87 -17.12
CA LYS A 17 8.32 4.34 -15.90
C LYS A 17 6.94 4.92 -15.64
N ALA A 18 6.76 6.21 -15.88
CA ALA A 18 5.48 6.88 -15.73
C ALA A 18 4.44 6.34 -16.73
N TYR A 19 4.85 6.10 -17.98
CA TYR A 19 4.00 5.50 -19.00
C TYR A 19 3.59 4.08 -18.62
N GLU A 20 4.52 3.24 -18.17
CA GLU A 20 4.23 1.89 -17.68
C GLU A 20 3.23 1.92 -16.51
N LEU A 21 3.48 2.74 -15.50
CA LEU A 21 2.61 2.86 -14.35
C LEU A 21 1.21 3.38 -14.73
N SER A 22 1.16 4.35 -15.64
CA SER A 22 -0.11 4.89 -16.16
C SER A 22 -0.91 3.83 -16.91
N ALA A 23 -0.27 3.00 -17.73
CA ALA A 23 -0.93 1.90 -18.43
C ALA A 23 -1.50 0.87 -17.45
N VAL A 24 -0.77 0.52 -16.39
CA VAL A 24 -1.24 -0.37 -15.32
C VAL A 24 -2.42 0.26 -14.56
N MET A 25 -2.31 1.51 -14.16
CA MET A 25 -3.39 2.24 -13.47
C MET A 25 -4.65 2.32 -14.32
N LYS A 26 -4.49 2.53 -15.63
CA LYS A 26 -5.59 2.56 -16.61
C LYS A 26 -6.26 1.20 -16.78
N ALA A 27 -5.51 0.10 -16.70
CA ALA A 27 -6.10 -1.25 -16.71
C ALA A 27 -6.91 -1.55 -15.44
N LEU A 28 -6.61 -0.87 -14.34
CA LEU A 28 -7.34 -0.96 -13.08
C LEU A 28 -8.48 0.08 -12.97
N GLU A 29 -8.59 1.01 -13.94
CA GLU A 29 -9.58 2.07 -13.99
C GLU A 29 -10.98 1.47 -14.17
N GLY A 30 -11.79 1.51 -13.11
CA GLY A 30 -13.13 0.90 -13.05
C GLY A 30 -13.25 -0.31 -12.14
N ILE A 31 -12.13 -0.82 -11.60
CA ILE A 31 -12.16 -1.82 -10.53
C ILE A 31 -12.45 -1.10 -9.20
N ASN A 32 -13.27 -1.72 -8.35
CA ASN A 32 -13.53 -1.19 -7.01
C ASN A 32 -12.21 -1.13 -6.21
N PRO A 33 -11.83 0.02 -5.63
CA PRO A 33 -10.60 0.17 -4.83
C PRO A 33 -10.46 -0.89 -3.72
N ASN A 34 -11.56 -1.33 -3.11
CA ASN A 34 -11.55 -2.38 -2.08
C ASN A 34 -11.08 -3.74 -2.63
N VAL A 35 -11.36 -4.03 -3.91
CA VAL A 35 -10.90 -5.26 -4.57
C VAL A 35 -9.41 -5.16 -4.88
N ILE A 36 -8.93 -4.00 -5.33
CA ILE A 36 -7.49 -3.75 -5.54
C ILE A 36 -6.74 -3.87 -4.21
N GLN A 37 -7.26 -3.26 -3.15
CA GLN A 37 -6.67 -3.35 -1.80
C GLN A 37 -6.61 -4.80 -1.33
N SER A 38 -7.68 -5.57 -1.52
CA SER A 38 -7.74 -6.99 -1.16
C SER A 38 -6.73 -7.82 -1.96
N LEU A 39 -6.59 -7.57 -3.27
CA LEU A 39 -5.59 -8.23 -4.12
C LEU A 39 -4.16 -7.86 -3.71
N ALA A 40 -3.91 -6.60 -3.34
CA ALA A 40 -2.61 -6.14 -2.86
C ALA A 40 -2.25 -6.74 -1.49
N SER A 41 -3.26 -7.07 -0.66
CA SER A 41 -3.09 -7.76 0.62
C SER A 41 -2.70 -9.23 0.46
N ILE A 42 -2.94 -9.86 -0.70
CA ILE A 42 -2.54 -11.25 -0.97
C ILE A 42 -1.01 -11.30 -1.07
N GLY A 43 -0.37 -11.94 -0.08
CA GLY A 43 1.09 -12.06 0.00
C GLY A 43 1.79 -10.97 0.82
N MET A 44 1.04 -10.06 1.46
CA MET A 44 1.62 -9.17 2.47
C MET A 44 1.98 -9.95 3.74
N GLN A 45 3.07 -9.54 4.38
CA GLN A 45 3.44 -10.09 5.68
C GLN A 45 2.35 -9.76 6.72
N PRO A 46 1.98 -10.70 7.61
CA PRO A 46 0.94 -10.51 8.62
C PRO A 46 1.12 -9.24 9.45
N ASN A 47 2.36 -8.96 9.86
CA ASN A 47 2.73 -7.74 10.59
C ASN A 47 2.32 -6.43 9.87
N LYS A 48 2.40 -6.36 8.54
CA LYS A 48 2.01 -5.19 7.75
C LYS A 48 0.49 -5.07 7.62
N LEU A 49 -0.21 -6.20 7.48
CA LEU A 49 -1.68 -6.22 7.48
C LEU A 49 -2.24 -5.73 8.81
N ILE A 50 -1.62 -6.16 9.92
CA ILE A 50 -1.96 -5.71 11.26
C ILE A 50 -1.72 -4.20 11.42
N ALA A 51 -0.58 -3.69 10.95
CA ALA A 51 -0.29 -2.24 10.99
C ALA A 51 -1.34 -1.41 10.24
N ILE A 52 -1.78 -1.87 9.05
CA ILE A 52 -2.84 -1.22 8.28
C ILE A 52 -4.16 -1.26 9.03
N ALA A 53 -4.55 -2.42 9.59
CA ALA A 53 -5.77 -2.55 10.38
C ALA A 53 -5.77 -1.61 11.60
N PHE A 54 -4.63 -1.45 12.29
CA PHE A 54 -4.50 -0.49 13.38
C PHE A 54 -4.68 0.95 12.93
N GLN A 55 -4.16 1.30 11.75
CA GLN A 55 -4.32 2.64 11.19
C GLN A 55 -5.79 2.92 10.83
N GLU A 56 -6.49 1.98 10.20
CA GLU A 56 -7.93 2.11 9.91
C GLU A 56 -8.79 2.22 11.18
N LEU A 57 -8.44 1.45 12.23
CA LEU A 57 -9.09 1.53 13.53
C LEU A 57 -8.85 2.90 14.18
N ALA A 58 -7.64 3.44 14.09
CA ALA A 58 -7.31 4.77 14.60
C ALA A 58 -8.06 5.89 13.84
N GLU A 59 -8.16 5.78 12.51
CA GLU A 59 -8.92 6.73 11.68
C GLU A 59 -10.41 6.73 12.02
N LYS A 60 -10.97 5.57 12.38
CA LYS A 60 -12.37 5.44 12.80
C LYS A 60 -12.57 5.53 14.31
N ALA A 61 -11.52 5.80 15.11
CA ALA A 61 -11.56 5.72 16.57
C ALA A 61 -12.67 6.57 17.20
N GLY A 62 -13.07 7.69 16.59
CA GLY A 62 -14.21 8.50 17.05
C GLY A 62 -15.58 7.80 16.98
N GLN A 63 -15.71 6.74 16.19
CA GLN A 63 -16.91 5.89 16.08
C GLN A 63 -16.80 4.61 16.93
N ILE A 64 -15.59 4.28 17.41
CA ILE A 64 -15.30 3.06 18.16
C ILE A 64 -15.31 3.44 19.64
N GLY A 65 -16.39 3.09 20.35
CA GLY A 65 -16.56 3.47 21.76
C GLY A 65 -15.44 2.96 22.67
N GLN A 66 -15.23 1.64 22.72
CA GLN A 66 -14.12 1.01 23.43
C GLN A 66 -13.67 -0.23 22.66
N LEU A 67 -12.40 -0.26 22.28
CA LEU A 67 -11.75 -1.44 21.68
C LEU A 67 -10.83 -2.06 22.73
N ASN A 68 -11.17 -3.27 23.17
CA ASN A 68 -10.33 -4.04 24.08
C ASN A 68 -9.55 -5.07 23.28
N ILE A 69 -8.22 -4.99 23.33
CA ILE A 69 -7.33 -5.96 22.69
C ILE A 69 -6.55 -6.66 23.79
N SER A 70 -6.62 -7.98 23.86
CA SER A 70 -5.87 -8.74 24.84
C SER A 70 -4.39 -8.84 24.44
N PRO A 71 -3.47 -8.80 25.41
CA PRO A 71 -2.03 -9.00 25.15
C PRO A 71 -1.74 -10.34 24.47
N ASP A 72 -2.50 -11.39 24.78
CA ASP A 72 -2.34 -12.72 24.19
C ASP A 72 -2.70 -12.72 22.69
N LEU A 73 -3.78 -12.02 22.30
CA LEU A 73 -4.15 -11.89 20.89
C LEU A 73 -3.10 -11.11 20.11
N LEU A 74 -2.56 -10.03 20.68
CA LEU A 74 -1.48 -9.26 20.06
C LEU A 74 -0.22 -10.11 19.85
N GLN A 75 0.15 -10.90 20.86
CA GLN A 75 1.31 -11.78 20.75
C GLN A 75 1.13 -12.85 19.69
N GLU A 76 -0.07 -13.43 19.57
CA GLU A 76 -0.34 -14.44 18.55
C GLU A 76 -0.31 -13.84 17.14
N LEU A 77 -0.87 -12.63 16.98
CA LEU A 77 -0.84 -11.89 15.72
C LEU A 77 0.57 -11.46 15.28
N MET A 78 1.52 -11.26 16.21
CA MET A 78 2.89 -10.85 15.93
C MET A 78 3.87 -12.01 15.72
N LYS A 79 3.46 -13.26 15.94
CA LYS A 79 4.33 -14.45 15.84
C LYS A 79 4.41 -15.04 14.43
N GLU A 80 3.56 -14.62 13.50
CA GLU A 80 3.65 -14.93 12.06
C GLU A 80 4.37 -13.83 11.26
#